data_AF-A0A7Y2YNS9-F1
#
_entry.id   AF-A0A7Y2YNS9-F1
#
_cell.length_a   1.000
_cell.length_b   1.000
_cell.length_c   1.000
_cell.angle_alpha   90.00
_cell.angle_beta   90.00
_cell.angle_gamma   90.00
#
_symmetry.space_group_name_H-M   'P 1'
#
loop_
_entity.id
_entity.type
_entity.pdbx_description
1 polymer ?
#
loop_
_entity_poly.entity_id
_entity_poly.type
_entity_poly.pdbx_seq_one_letter_code
_entity_poly.pdbx_strand_id
1 'polypeptide(L)'
;MKFRNLFIVFGTIVALGISVSCQPDDPTFIPVPDRDRTEQQLADKDSLLNYLDTHYYNSGDFEVGMDYSIDDIIITELPKDANGNYLPLPDPENNTILSASPLLETKTVTYEETLYEYYILRLNQGGGEAMPNFTDKVRVIYEGSLVEDGDVFDSTATPAVFDLIGVGVGTGVIKGWRDVLTQFNVASSFVTNNDGTVSY
;
A
#
# COMPACT_ATOMS: atom_id res chain seq x y z
N MET A 1 55.92 29.75 45.17
CA MET A 1 55.76 28.54 44.31
C MET A 1 54.33 27.99 44.38
N LYS A 2 53.30 28.74 43.94
CA LYS A 2 51.91 28.22 43.90
C LYS A 2 51.14 28.56 42.61
N PHE A 3 51.55 29.57 41.85
CA PHE A 3 50.88 29.94 40.59
C PHE A 3 51.34 29.13 39.36
N ARG A 4 52.58 28.62 39.34
CA ARG A 4 53.12 27.89 38.19
C ARG A 4 52.49 26.51 37.99
N ASN A 5 52.08 25.86 39.07
CA ASN A 5 51.40 24.55 39.00
C ASN A 5 49.91 24.69 38.66
N LEU A 6 49.29 25.86 38.91
CA LEU A 6 47.88 26.11 38.59
C LEU A 6 47.67 26.34 37.09
N PHE A 7 48.58 27.06 36.41
CA PHE A 7 48.55 27.24 34.95
C PHE A 7 48.83 25.94 34.18
N ILE A 8 49.69 25.06 34.70
CA ILE A 8 50.00 23.77 34.06
C ILE A 8 48.82 22.79 34.20
N VAL A 9 48.12 22.80 35.34
CA VAL A 9 46.92 21.96 35.57
C VAL A 9 45.72 22.47 34.76
N PHE A 10 45.55 23.79 34.59
CA PHE A 10 44.48 24.32 33.76
C PHE A 10 44.73 24.10 32.25
N GLY A 11 46.00 24.18 31.81
CA GLY A 11 46.38 23.91 30.42
C GLY A 11 46.24 22.43 30.01
N THR A 12 46.43 21.50 30.95
CA THR A 12 46.26 20.05 30.68
C THR A 12 44.79 19.61 30.67
N ILE A 13 43.91 20.26 31.44
CA ILE A 13 42.46 19.99 31.41
C ILE A 13 41.80 20.54 30.14
N VAL A 14 42.25 21.69 29.63
CA VAL A 14 41.73 22.25 28.36
C VAL A 14 42.22 21.46 27.15
N ALA A 15 43.43 20.88 27.18
CA ALA A 15 43.94 20.02 26.11
C ALA A 15 43.25 18.65 26.03
N LEU A 16 42.65 18.16 27.14
CA LEU A 16 41.89 16.90 27.17
C LEU A 16 40.41 17.07 26.78
N GLY A 17 39.89 18.30 26.73
CA GLY A 17 38.49 18.59 26.38
C GLY A 17 38.20 18.73 24.88
N ILE A 18 39.21 18.69 24.02
CA ILE A 18 39.06 18.93 22.56
C ILE A 18 39.14 17.63 21.74
N SER A 19 39.39 16.47 22.39
CA SER A 19 39.58 15.19 21.69
C SER A 19 38.40 14.22 21.75
N VAL A 20 37.24 14.63 22.27
CA VAL A 20 35.97 13.97 21.91
C VAL A 20 35.51 14.57 20.58
N SER A 21 36.26 14.25 19.52
CA SER A 21 35.76 14.30 18.16
C SER A 21 34.57 13.35 18.12
N CYS A 22 33.37 13.84 17.83
CA CYS A 22 32.36 13.01 17.19
C CYS A 22 33.05 12.25 16.08
N GLN A 23 32.97 10.92 16.09
CA GLN A 23 33.11 10.19 14.84
C GLN A 23 32.03 10.74 13.91
N PRO A 24 32.28 10.94 12.61
CA PRO A 24 31.18 11.06 11.67
C PRO A 24 30.50 9.69 11.66
N ASP A 25 29.51 9.54 12.54
CA ASP A 25 28.64 8.36 12.64
C ASP A 25 27.56 8.36 11.55
N ASP A 26 27.59 9.32 10.62
CA ASP A 26 26.66 9.33 9.51
C ASP A 26 27.10 8.28 8.49
N PRO A 27 26.36 7.17 8.31
CA PRO A 27 26.58 6.31 7.16
C PRO A 27 26.48 7.19 5.92
N THR A 28 27.51 7.18 5.09
CA THR A 28 27.52 7.88 3.82
C THR A 28 26.26 7.47 3.07
N PHE A 29 25.27 8.36 3.00
CA PHE A 29 24.05 8.10 2.26
C PHE A 29 24.43 8.05 0.79
N ILE A 30 24.52 6.83 0.25
CA ILE A 30 24.69 6.60 -1.17
C ILE A 30 23.27 6.55 -1.74
N PRO A 31 22.81 7.59 -2.45
CA PRO A 31 21.50 7.53 -3.08
C PRO A 31 21.51 6.37 -4.09
N VAL A 32 20.55 5.47 -3.95
CA VAL A 32 20.27 4.49 -5.00
C VAL A 32 19.82 5.29 -6.23
N PRO A 33 20.43 5.08 -7.41
CA PRO A 33 20.00 5.80 -8.60
C PRO A 33 18.55 5.45 -8.93
N ASP A 34 17.80 6.46 -9.36
CA ASP A 34 16.44 6.26 -9.85
C ASP A 34 16.46 5.23 -10.99
N ARG A 35 15.54 4.26 -10.90
CA ARG A 35 15.34 3.28 -11.98
C ARG A 35 14.51 3.89 -13.08
N ASP A 36 14.75 3.44 -14.32
CA ASP A 36 13.90 3.80 -15.44
C ASP A 36 12.47 3.28 -15.20
N ARG A 37 11.48 4.16 -15.33
CA ARG A 37 10.07 3.83 -15.06
C ARG A 37 9.53 2.78 -16.03
N THR A 38 10.00 2.78 -17.28
CA THR A 38 9.57 1.81 -18.29
C THR A 38 10.09 0.43 -17.96
N GLU A 39 11.38 0.32 -17.61
CA GLU A 39 11.98 -0.95 -17.19
C GLU A 39 11.35 -1.50 -15.90
N GLN A 40 11.16 -0.63 -14.90
CA GLN A 40 10.54 -1.02 -13.63
C GLN A 40 9.08 -1.47 -13.83
N GLN A 41 8.30 -0.73 -14.62
CA GLN A 41 6.91 -1.08 -14.91
C GLN A 41 6.77 -2.44 -15.61
N LEU A 42 7.72 -2.81 -16.48
CA LEU A 42 7.72 -4.11 -17.13
C LEU A 42 7.93 -5.25 -16.11
N ALA A 43 8.87 -5.08 -15.18
CA ALA A 43 9.15 -6.07 -14.14
C ALA A 43 8.00 -6.19 -13.12
N ASP A 44 7.43 -5.06 -12.71
CA ASP A 44 6.30 -5.02 -11.77
C ASP A 44 5.05 -5.63 -12.39
N LYS A 45 4.79 -5.36 -13.67
CA LYS A 45 3.68 -5.97 -14.42
C LYS A 45 3.83 -7.50 -14.49
N ASP A 46 5.02 -8.01 -14.79
CA ASP A 46 5.27 -9.45 -14.82
C ASP A 46 4.97 -10.11 -13.47
N SER A 47 5.46 -9.50 -12.39
CA SER A 47 5.23 -9.96 -11.01
C SER A 47 3.74 -9.95 -10.63
N LEU A 48 3.03 -8.88 -10.99
CA LEU A 48 1.60 -8.73 -10.72
C LEU A 48 0.75 -9.72 -11.53
N LEU A 49 1.05 -9.92 -12.81
CA LEU A 49 0.35 -10.90 -13.63
C LEU A 49 0.56 -12.32 -13.12
N ASN A 50 1.79 -12.66 -12.72
CA ASN A 50 2.05 -13.94 -12.08
C ASN A 50 1.21 -14.11 -10.80
N TYR A 51 1.11 -13.08 -9.95
CA TYR A 51 0.23 -13.13 -8.77
C TYR A 51 -1.23 -13.40 -9.14
N LEU A 52 -1.77 -12.63 -10.09
CA LEU A 52 -3.16 -12.79 -10.55
C LEU A 52 -3.44 -14.16 -11.18
N ASP A 53 -2.47 -14.79 -11.84
CA ASP A 53 -2.60 -16.11 -12.46
C ASP A 53 -2.44 -17.27 -11.48
N THR A 54 -1.80 -17.03 -10.33
CA THR A 54 -1.44 -18.07 -9.36
C THR A 54 -2.22 -18.00 -8.06
N HIS A 55 -3.01 -16.94 -7.87
CA HIS A 55 -3.85 -16.74 -6.71
C HIS A 55 -5.34 -16.79 -7.08
N TYR A 56 -6.14 -17.26 -6.13
CA TYR A 56 -7.60 -17.32 -6.23
C TYR A 56 -8.24 -16.69 -5.00
N TYR A 57 -9.52 -16.35 -5.12
CA TYR A 57 -10.32 -15.83 -4.02
C TYR A 57 -11.62 -16.62 -3.87
N ASN A 58 -12.23 -16.52 -2.68
CA ASN A 58 -13.51 -17.11 -2.28
C ASN A 58 -14.71 -16.46 -2.99
N SER A 59 -14.71 -16.50 -4.32
CA SER A 59 -15.70 -15.81 -5.17
C SER A 59 -17.16 -16.22 -4.90
N GLY A 60 -17.39 -17.45 -4.48
CA GLY A 60 -18.72 -17.97 -4.15
C GLY A 60 -19.38 -17.30 -2.94
N ASP A 61 -18.59 -16.63 -2.10
CA ASP A 61 -19.11 -15.89 -0.93
C ASP A 61 -19.60 -14.49 -1.31
N PHE A 62 -19.35 -14.03 -2.55
CA PHE A 62 -19.66 -12.68 -3.00
C PHE A 62 -20.83 -12.64 -4.00
N GLU A 63 -21.96 -12.13 -3.53
CA GLU A 63 -23.10 -11.70 -4.32
C GLU A 63 -23.08 -10.19 -4.62
N VAL A 64 -23.50 -9.83 -5.83
CA VAL A 64 -23.58 -8.43 -6.29
C VAL A 64 -24.58 -7.63 -5.45
N GLY A 65 -24.14 -6.46 -4.96
CA GLY A 65 -25.00 -5.51 -4.25
C GLY A 65 -25.13 -5.77 -2.75
N MET A 66 -24.35 -6.69 -2.21
CA MET A 66 -24.21 -6.94 -0.78
C MET A 66 -22.96 -6.24 -0.23
N ASP A 67 -22.98 -5.94 1.06
CA ASP A 67 -21.88 -5.28 1.75
C ASP A 67 -20.94 -6.31 2.39
N TYR A 68 -19.66 -6.20 2.08
CA TYR A 68 -18.59 -7.06 2.58
C TYR A 68 -17.50 -6.21 3.23
N SER A 69 -16.85 -6.79 4.23
CA SER A 69 -15.66 -6.23 4.86
C SER A 69 -14.39 -6.77 4.20
N ILE A 70 -13.25 -6.16 4.52
CA ILE A 70 -11.94 -6.65 4.07
C ILE A 70 -11.68 -8.08 4.59
N ASP A 71 -12.14 -8.37 5.82
CA ASP A 71 -11.94 -9.67 6.48
C ASP A 71 -12.70 -10.82 5.78
N ASP A 72 -13.72 -10.51 4.98
CA ASP A 72 -14.47 -11.51 4.19
C ASP A 72 -13.70 -11.95 2.93
N ILE A 73 -12.69 -11.18 2.51
CA ILE A 73 -11.91 -11.43 1.29
C ILE A 73 -10.71 -12.31 1.63
N ILE A 74 -10.74 -13.55 1.14
CA ILE A 74 -9.67 -14.51 1.33
C ILE A 74 -9.00 -14.76 -0.02
N ILE A 75 -7.76 -14.29 -0.17
CA ILE A 75 -6.93 -14.55 -1.34
C ILE A 75 -5.86 -15.59 -0.98
N THR A 76 -5.75 -16.65 -1.78
CA THR A 76 -4.85 -17.79 -1.50
C THR A 76 -4.07 -18.18 -2.75
N GLU A 77 -2.78 -18.50 -2.58
CA GLU A 77 -1.96 -19.08 -3.66
C GLU A 77 -2.44 -20.51 -3.99
N LEU A 78 -2.41 -20.87 -5.28
CA LEU A 78 -2.66 -22.22 -5.72
C LEU A 78 -1.70 -23.21 -5.04
N PRO A 79 -2.21 -24.35 -4.53
CA PRO A 79 -1.35 -25.34 -3.90
C PRO A 79 -0.40 -25.96 -4.94
N LYS A 80 0.81 -26.30 -4.52
CA LYS A 80 1.82 -26.92 -5.37
C LYS A 80 1.99 -28.40 -5.03
N ASP A 81 2.32 -29.19 -6.05
CA ASP A 81 2.76 -30.58 -5.86
C ASP A 81 4.18 -30.63 -5.27
N ALA A 82 4.67 -31.84 -4.97
CA ALA A 82 6.02 -32.05 -4.44
C ALA A 82 7.15 -31.62 -5.39
N ASN A 83 6.83 -31.39 -6.68
CA ASN A 83 7.78 -30.93 -7.69
C ASN A 83 7.69 -29.41 -7.93
N GLY A 84 6.81 -28.70 -7.21
CA GLY A 84 6.61 -27.26 -7.34
C GLY A 84 5.64 -26.84 -8.45
N ASN A 85 4.91 -27.77 -9.08
CA ASN A 85 3.91 -27.43 -10.08
C ASN A 85 2.60 -27.05 -9.40
N TYR A 86 1.94 -25.99 -9.87
CA TYR A 86 0.60 -25.63 -9.42
C TYR A 86 -0.40 -26.75 -9.71
N LEU A 87 -1.19 -27.09 -8.70
CA LEU A 87 -2.32 -27.99 -8.80
C LEU A 87 -3.55 -27.24 -9.34
N PRO A 88 -4.58 -27.96 -9.83
CA PRO A 88 -5.85 -27.35 -10.21
C PRO A 88 -6.49 -26.56 -9.05
N LEU A 89 -7.28 -25.55 -9.42
CA LEU A 89 -8.07 -24.73 -8.49
C LEU A 89 -8.85 -25.60 -7.49
N PRO A 90 -8.62 -25.45 -6.18
CA PRO A 90 -9.44 -26.09 -5.16
C PRO A 90 -10.86 -25.51 -5.16
N ASP A 91 -11.86 -26.39 -5.01
CA ASP A 91 -13.28 -26.02 -4.92
C ASP A 91 -13.72 -24.97 -5.98
N PRO A 92 -13.67 -25.33 -7.28
CA PRO A 92 -13.91 -24.40 -8.39
C PRO A 92 -15.36 -23.87 -8.45
N GLU A 93 -16.28 -24.42 -7.66
CA GLU A 93 -17.65 -23.90 -7.57
C GLU A 93 -17.74 -22.67 -6.65
N ASN A 94 -16.84 -22.54 -5.66
CA ASN A 94 -16.82 -21.42 -4.71
C ASN A 94 -15.57 -20.54 -4.82
N ASN A 95 -14.60 -20.93 -5.63
CA ASN A 95 -13.36 -20.17 -5.83
C ASN A 95 -13.17 -19.75 -7.29
N THR A 96 -12.41 -18.68 -7.50
CA THR A 96 -12.07 -18.22 -8.85
C THR A 96 -10.64 -17.68 -8.88
N ILE A 97 -9.84 -18.10 -9.87
CA ILE A 97 -8.53 -17.51 -10.15
C ILE A 97 -8.70 -16.01 -10.42
N LEU A 98 -7.87 -15.16 -9.79
CA LEU A 98 -8.02 -13.70 -9.90
C LEU A 98 -8.02 -13.24 -11.37
N SER A 99 -7.07 -13.71 -12.18
CA SER A 99 -6.98 -13.35 -13.61
C SER A 99 -8.15 -13.86 -14.46
N ALA A 100 -8.84 -14.91 -14.02
CA ALA A 100 -10.02 -15.46 -14.69
C ALA A 100 -11.34 -14.86 -14.19
N SER A 101 -11.29 -13.98 -13.18
CA SER A 101 -12.47 -13.38 -12.58
C SER A 101 -13.19 -12.47 -13.59
N PRO A 102 -14.50 -12.63 -13.80
CA PRO A 102 -15.27 -11.71 -14.65
C PRO A 102 -15.39 -10.31 -14.02
N LEU A 103 -15.04 -10.16 -12.74
CA LEU A 103 -15.06 -8.90 -11.99
C LEU A 103 -13.71 -8.17 -12.02
N LEU A 104 -12.68 -8.77 -12.63
CA LEU A 104 -11.36 -8.14 -12.76
C LEU A 104 -11.35 -7.20 -13.96
N GLU A 105 -11.22 -5.91 -13.69
CA GLU A 105 -11.13 -4.87 -14.70
C GLU A 105 -9.69 -4.44 -14.91
N THR A 106 -9.22 -4.46 -16.16
CA THR A 106 -7.97 -3.81 -16.56
C THR A 106 -8.20 -2.35 -16.89
N LYS A 107 -7.38 -1.47 -16.32
CA LYS A 107 -7.36 -0.03 -16.59
C LYS A 107 -5.94 0.41 -16.94
N THR A 108 -5.84 1.56 -17.59
CA THR A 108 -4.55 2.15 -17.93
C THR A 108 -4.50 3.62 -17.54
N VAL A 109 -3.29 4.11 -17.26
CA VAL A 109 -3.05 5.53 -16.97
C VAL A 109 -1.64 5.92 -17.37
N THR A 110 -1.48 7.11 -17.96
CA THR A 110 -0.16 7.69 -18.19
C THR A 110 0.23 8.55 -17.01
N TYR A 111 1.41 8.30 -16.43
CA TYR A 111 1.98 9.07 -15.33
C TYR A 111 3.48 9.22 -15.53
N GLU A 112 4.03 10.44 -15.38
CA GLU A 112 5.46 10.73 -15.62
C GLU A 112 5.95 10.11 -16.96
N GLU A 113 5.21 10.40 -18.04
CA GLU A 113 5.50 9.96 -19.42
C GLU A 113 5.50 8.43 -19.63
N THR A 114 5.10 7.65 -18.62
CA THR A 114 5.07 6.18 -18.65
C THR A 114 3.63 5.69 -18.62
N LEU A 115 3.29 4.69 -19.43
CA LEU A 115 1.98 4.03 -19.43
C LEU A 115 1.97 2.91 -18.39
N TYR A 116 1.07 3.01 -17.42
CA TYR A 116 0.82 1.99 -16.40
C TYR A 116 -0.47 1.24 -16.70
N GLU A 117 -0.49 -0.04 -16.35
CA GLU A 117 -1.69 -0.87 -16.30
C GLU A 117 -1.95 -1.24 -14.84
N TYR A 118 -3.20 -1.13 -14.41
CA TYR A 118 -3.64 -1.50 -13.06
C TYR A 118 -4.97 -2.25 -13.13
N TYR A 119 -5.23 -3.02 -12.09
CA TYR A 119 -6.37 -3.92 -12.06
C TYR A 119 -7.28 -3.59 -10.88
N ILE A 120 -8.60 -3.66 -11.11
CA ILE A 120 -9.62 -3.51 -10.07
C ILE A 120 -10.43 -4.80 -10.04
N LEU A 121 -10.34 -5.56 -8.94
CA LEU A 121 -11.32 -6.61 -8.65
C LEU A 121 -12.52 -5.95 -7.98
N ARG A 122 -13.61 -5.78 -8.74
CA ARG A 122 -14.77 -5.01 -8.27
C ARG A 122 -15.84 -5.91 -7.68
N LEU A 123 -15.77 -6.14 -6.37
CA LEU A 123 -16.78 -6.93 -5.64
C LEU A 123 -18.07 -6.14 -5.35
N ASN A 124 -17.95 -4.84 -5.08
CA ASN A 124 -19.08 -3.94 -4.85
C ASN A 124 -18.78 -2.56 -5.47
N GLN A 125 -19.74 -2.02 -6.24
CA GLN A 125 -19.61 -0.70 -6.87
C GLN A 125 -19.82 0.46 -5.88
N GLY A 126 -20.55 0.24 -4.78
CA GLY A 126 -21.13 1.26 -3.92
C GLY A 126 -22.59 1.54 -4.29
N GLY A 127 -23.43 1.74 -3.28
CA GLY A 127 -24.89 1.89 -3.46
C GLY A 127 -25.39 3.33 -3.63
N GLY A 128 -24.54 4.34 -3.45
CA GLY A 128 -24.88 5.74 -3.69
C GLY A 128 -24.78 6.13 -5.16
N GLU A 129 -25.36 7.27 -5.55
CA GLU A 129 -25.34 7.74 -6.94
C GLU A 129 -24.06 8.51 -7.30
N ALA A 130 -23.36 9.05 -6.30
CA ALA A 130 -22.20 9.89 -6.50
C ALA A 130 -20.90 9.08 -6.51
N MET A 131 -19.95 9.49 -7.35
CA MET A 131 -18.55 9.07 -7.31
C MET A 131 -17.69 10.26 -6.86
N PRO A 132 -16.62 10.05 -6.08
CA PRO A 132 -15.77 11.16 -5.66
C PRO A 132 -15.04 11.73 -6.87
N ASN A 133 -14.88 13.05 -6.89
CA ASN A 133 -14.01 13.72 -7.85
C ASN A 133 -12.55 13.58 -7.40
N PHE A 134 -11.60 13.69 -8.32
CA PHE A 134 -10.18 13.60 -8.00
C PHE A 134 -9.68 14.68 -7.02
N THR A 135 -10.46 15.75 -6.80
CA THR A 135 -10.23 16.85 -5.85
C THR A 135 -10.83 16.63 -4.47
N ASP A 136 -11.61 15.57 -4.30
CA ASP A 136 -12.38 15.36 -3.08
C ASP A 136 -11.53 14.67 -2.01
N LYS A 137 -12.06 14.73 -0.78
CA LYS A 137 -11.59 13.86 0.30
C LYS A 137 -12.42 12.61 0.34
N VAL A 138 -11.78 11.48 0.61
CA VAL A 138 -12.43 10.19 0.75
C VAL A 138 -12.20 9.66 2.16
N ARG A 139 -13.17 8.90 2.67
CA ARG A 139 -13.02 8.17 3.92
C ARG A 139 -13.08 6.69 3.63
N VAL A 140 -12.02 5.97 3.99
CA VAL A 140 -11.85 4.55 3.63
C VAL A 140 -11.29 3.76 4.80
N ILE A 141 -11.59 2.46 4.81
CA ILE A 141 -10.81 1.45 5.51
C ILE A 141 -10.02 0.72 4.43
N TYR A 142 -8.72 0.51 4.64
CA TYR A 142 -7.87 -0.20 3.69
C TYR A 142 -6.84 -1.09 4.38
N GLU A 143 -6.31 -2.00 3.60
CA GLU A 143 -5.11 -2.78 3.88
C GLU A 143 -4.26 -2.81 2.60
N GLY A 144 -2.95 -2.63 2.75
CA GLY A 144 -1.98 -2.75 1.68
C GLY A 144 -0.95 -3.83 2.02
N SER A 145 -0.80 -4.81 1.13
CA SER A 145 0.15 -5.91 1.26
C SER A 145 1.10 -6.00 0.07
N LEU A 146 2.24 -6.64 0.28
CA LEU A 146 3.24 -6.92 -0.75
C LEU A 146 2.88 -8.19 -1.54
N VAL A 147 3.24 -8.21 -2.83
CA VAL A 147 2.90 -9.31 -3.75
C VAL A 147 3.77 -10.54 -3.51
N GLU A 148 4.99 -10.33 -2.99
CA GLU A 148 6.02 -11.34 -2.84
C GLU A 148 5.72 -12.35 -1.72
N ASP A 149 5.18 -11.86 -0.60
CA ASP A 149 4.98 -12.63 0.63
C ASP A 149 3.62 -12.37 1.30
N GLY A 150 2.83 -11.41 0.81
CA GLY A 150 1.58 -11.01 1.44
C GLY A 150 1.77 -10.14 2.69
N ASP A 151 2.99 -9.67 2.98
CA ASP A 151 3.25 -8.86 4.16
C ASP A 151 2.49 -7.53 4.09
N VAL A 152 1.66 -7.27 5.10
CA VAL A 152 0.93 -6.01 5.24
C VAL A 152 1.90 -4.90 5.60
N PHE A 153 2.05 -3.91 4.71
CA PHE A 153 2.94 -2.77 4.94
C PHE A 153 2.21 -1.56 5.55
N ASP A 154 0.88 -1.46 5.37
CA ASP A 154 0.07 -0.39 5.92
C ASP A 154 -1.43 -0.77 5.96
N SER A 155 -2.16 -0.29 6.98
CA SER A 155 -3.60 -0.55 7.11
C SER A 155 -4.28 0.41 8.10
N THR A 156 -5.61 0.43 8.09
CA THR A 156 -6.41 1.20 9.05
C THR A 156 -7.43 0.32 9.76
N ALA A 157 -7.43 0.35 11.10
CA ALA A 157 -8.44 -0.35 11.91
C ALA A 157 -9.79 0.41 11.99
N THR A 158 -9.78 1.72 11.72
CA THR A 158 -10.99 2.57 11.70
C THR A 158 -10.95 3.49 10.49
N PRO A 159 -12.10 3.93 9.95
CA PRO A 159 -12.13 4.76 8.75
C PRO A 159 -11.23 6.01 8.83
N ALA A 160 -10.29 6.14 7.90
CA ALA A 160 -9.37 7.27 7.79
C ALA A 160 -9.77 8.20 6.64
N VAL A 161 -9.53 9.50 6.80
CA VAL A 161 -9.86 10.52 5.78
C VAL A 161 -8.59 10.93 5.05
N PHE A 162 -8.62 10.85 3.72
CA PHE A 162 -7.53 11.20 2.84
C PHE A 162 -7.94 12.27 1.83
N ASP A 163 -6.97 13.10 1.44
CA ASP A 163 -7.11 13.99 0.28
C ASP A 163 -6.70 13.21 -0.97
N LEU A 164 -7.56 13.16 -2.00
CA LEU A 164 -7.18 12.50 -3.24
C LEU A 164 -6.07 13.25 -4.00
N ILE A 165 -5.78 14.50 -3.63
CA ILE A 165 -4.70 15.32 -4.19
C ILE A 165 -3.49 15.36 -3.27
N GLY A 166 -2.31 15.32 -3.89
CA GLY A 166 -1.03 15.48 -3.23
C GLY A 166 -0.39 14.14 -2.85
N VAL A 167 0.92 14.05 -2.96
CA VAL A 167 1.74 12.97 -2.39
C VAL A 167 2.90 13.67 -1.69
N GLY A 168 3.20 13.32 -0.44
CA GLY A 168 4.35 13.87 0.28
C GLY A 168 4.15 15.26 0.90
N VAL A 169 2.96 15.87 0.81
CA VAL A 169 2.60 17.09 1.56
C VAL A 169 1.17 16.92 2.13
N GLY A 170 1.05 16.71 3.44
CA GLY A 170 -0.25 16.54 4.11
C GLY A 170 -0.83 15.12 4.02
N THR A 171 -2.17 15.01 3.97
CA THR A 171 -2.94 13.74 3.96
C THR A 171 -3.23 13.21 2.55
N GLY A 172 -2.37 13.52 1.59
CA GLY A 172 -2.54 13.16 0.18
C GLY A 172 -2.20 11.69 -0.12
N VAL A 173 -2.75 11.15 -1.22
CA VAL A 173 -2.59 9.74 -1.63
C VAL A 173 -1.85 9.57 -2.95
N ILE A 174 -1.25 8.39 -3.12
CA ILE A 174 -0.56 7.97 -4.35
C ILE A 174 -1.48 8.05 -5.59
N LYS A 175 -0.86 8.19 -6.78
CA LYS A 175 -1.60 8.31 -8.04
C LYS A 175 -2.61 7.17 -8.25
N GLY A 176 -2.21 5.93 -7.94
CA GLY A 176 -3.07 4.76 -8.08
C GLY A 176 -4.36 4.86 -7.26
N TRP A 177 -4.29 5.35 -6.03
CA TRP A 177 -5.47 5.57 -5.19
C TRP A 177 -6.42 6.62 -5.77
N ARG A 178 -5.87 7.74 -6.26
CA ARG A 178 -6.67 8.78 -6.93
C ARG A 178 -7.39 8.23 -8.17
N ASP A 179 -6.76 7.32 -8.90
CA ASP A 179 -7.36 6.71 -10.10
C ASP A 179 -8.40 5.65 -9.76
N VAL A 180 -8.14 4.82 -8.75
CA VAL A 180 -9.01 3.70 -8.36
C VAL A 180 -10.23 4.20 -7.57
N LEU A 181 -10.04 5.01 -6.53
CA LEU A 181 -11.14 5.41 -5.63
C LEU A 181 -12.18 6.29 -6.31
N THR A 182 -11.81 6.98 -7.39
CA THR A 182 -12.76 7.75 -8.23
C THR A 182 -13.58 6.86 -9.17
N GLN A 183 -13.37 5.54 -9.18
CA GLN A 183 -14.17 4.56 -9.92
C GLN A 183 -15.25 3.87 -9.06
N PHE A 184 -15.32 4.19 -7.77
CA PHE A 184 -16.31 3.62 -6.86
C PHE A 184 -17.34 4.68 -6.46
N ASN A 185 -18.56 4.24 -6.25
CA ASN A 185 -19.62 5.07 -5.73
C ASN A 185 -19.49 5.20 -4.20
N VAL A 186 -20.03 6.29 -3.66
CA VAL A 186 -20.16 6.46 -2.21
C VAL A 186 -21.13 5.43 -1.64
N ALA A 187 -21.07 5.21 -0.31
CA ALA A 187 -22.06 4.40 0.39
C ALA A 187 -23.48 4.95 0.21
N SER A 188 -24.47 4.07 0.19
CA SER A 188 -25.89 4.44 0.06
C SER A 188 -26.41 5.18 1.30
N SER A 189 -25.86 4.85 2.47
CA SER A 189 -26.22 5.46 3.75
C SER A 189 -25.04 5.42 4.74
N PHE A 190 -25.21 6.03 5.91
CA PHE A 190 -24.28 5.90 7.02
C PHE A 190 -25.03 6.09 8.34
N VAL A 191 -24.49 5.54 9.43
CA VAL A 191 -24.99 5.70 10.79
C VAL A 191 -23.86 6.23 11.67
N THR A 192 -24.13 7.31 12.42
CA THR A 192 -23.21 7.79 13.45
C THR A 192 -23.44 7.02 14.74
N ASN A 193 -22.41 6.33 15.21
CA ASN A 193 -22.43 5.55 16.44
C ASN A 193 -22.35 6.46 17.68
N ASN A 194 -22.73 5.94 18.85
CA ASN A 194 -22.72 6.68 20.11
C ASN A 194 -21.32 7.13 20.57
N ASP A 195 -20.26 6.48 20.06
CA ASP A 195 -18.86 6.81 20.33
C ASP A 195 -18.28 7.85 19.34
N GLY A 196 -19.10 8.37 18.42
CA GLY A 196 -18.70 9.34 17.40
C GLY A 196 -18.07 8.73 16.15
N THR A 197 -17.95 7.40 16.07
CA THR A 197 -17.56 6.71 14.83
C THR A 197 -18.73 6.66 13.83
N VAL A 198 -18.43 6.35 12.57
CA VAL A 198 -19.44 6.24 11.51
C VAL A 198 -19.35 4.86 10.88
N SER A 199 -20.48 4.17 10.80
CA SER A 199 -20.67 2.93 10.05
C SER A 199 -21.37 3.22 8.73
N TYR A 200 -21.09 2.43 7.70
CA TYR A 200 -21.60 2.61 6.34
C TYR A 200 -22.47 1.42 5.95
#